data_AF-A0A7X6P8E6-F1
#
_entry.id   AF-A0A7X6P8E6-F1
#
_cell.length_a   1.000
_cell.length_b   1.000
_cell.length_c   1.000
_cell.angle_alpha   90.00
_cell.angle_beta   90.00
_cell.angle_gamma   90.00
#
_symmetry.space_group_name_H-M   'P 1'
#
loop_
_entity.id
_entity.type
_entity.pdbx_description
1 polymer ?
#
loop_
_entity_poly.entity_id
_entity_poly.type
_entity_poly.pdbx_seq_one_letter_code
_entity_poly.pdbx_strand_id
1 'polypeptide(L)'
;MNKEYKEIKTTITEEEANEMIEKVAHFFVDRSLGSAGIMLFESLHPLHGIASQALYFILPFAEMIFDSNQYQRFALMIQSDDYFKRLIKRIDELDEETNEERRNKARLKRQRRKNQRKAFFKKIFNKTNKSTESTEV
;
A
#
# COMPACT_ATOMS: atom_id res chain seq x y z
N MET A 1 23.81 36.54 4.05
CA MET A 1 23.28 35.23 3.60
C MET A 1 23.08 34.38 4.85
N ASN A 2 21.89 34.42 5.45
CA ASN A 2 21.59 33.65 6.66
C ASN A 2 21.50 32.17 6.25
N LYS A 3 22.60 31.43 6.43
CA LYS A 3 22.56 29.97 6.33
C LYS A 3 21.88 29.49 7.60
N GLU A 4 20.57 29.26 7.50
CA GLU A 4 19.81 28.55 8.52
C GLU A 4 20.39 27.13 8.57
N TYR A 5 21.21 26.84 9.58
CA TYR A 5 21.76 25.51 9.79
C TYR A 5 20.60 24.62 10.19
N LYS A 6 20.18 23.72 9.30
CA LYS A 6 19.17 22.71 9.63
C LYS A 6 19.70 21.92 10.82
N GLU A 7 19.01 22.03 11.95
CA GLU A 7 19.37 21.29 13.16
C GLU A 7 19.45 19.80 12.84
N ILE A 8 20.54 19.17 13.25
CA ILE A 8 20.74 17.73 13.10
C ILE A 8 19.94 17.06 14.20
N LYS A 9 18.85 16.38 13.83
CA LYS A 9 18.12 15.51 14.73
C LYS A 9 18.97 14.27 15.05
N THR A 10 19.07 13.97 16.33
CA THR A 10 19.78 12.79 16.86
C THR A 10 18.84 11.77 17.49
N THR A 11 17.58 12.14 17.69
CA THR A 11 16.52 11.30 18.27
C THR A 11 15.21 11.48 17.52
N ILE A 12 14.35 10.46 17.58
CA ILE A 12 13.01 10.45 17.03
C ILE A 12 12.03 10.03 18.12
N THR A 13 10.85 10.65 18.17
CA THR A 13 9.79 10.22 19.10
C THR A 13 9.04 9.03 18.53
N GLU A 14 8.31 8.32 19.39
CA GLU A 14 7.47 7.19 19.00
C GLU A 14 6.41 7.61 17.96
N GLU A 15 5.79 8.76 18.14
CA GLU A 15 4.79 9.30 17.22
C GLU A 15 5.42 9.65 15.86
N GLU A 16 6.58 10.31 15.85
CA GLU A 16 7.30 10.66 14.62
C GLU A 16 7.73 9.39 13.85
N ALA A 17 8.14 8.33 14.56
CA ALA A 17 8.48 7.05 13.96
C ALA A 17 7.25 6.37 13.35
N ASN A 18 6.12 6.35 14.06
CA ASN A 18 4.87 5.78 13.56
C ASN A 18 4.35 6.49 12.32
N GLU A 19 4.36 7.83 12.32
CA GLU A 19 3.99 8.62 11.13
C GLU A 19 4.88 8.26 9.93
N MET A 20 6.17 8.06 10.18
CA MET A 20 7.13 7.69 9.14
C MET A 20 6.85 6.28 8.60
N ILE A 21 6.57 5.32 9.48
CA ILE A 21 6.21 3.95 9.11
C ILE A 21 4.99 3.95 8.19
N GLU A 22 3.90 4.63 8.59
CA GLU A 22 2.68 4.72 7.78
C GLU A 22 2.97 5.34 6.41
N LYS A 23 3.72 6.45 6.38
CA LYS A 23 4.02 7.16 5.14
C LYS A 23 4.84 6.29 4.17
N VAL A 24 5.84 5.56 4.66
CA VAL A 24 6.64 4.66 3.83
C VAL A 24 5.80 3.46 3.38
N ALA A 25 5.01 2.87 4.28
CA ALA A 25 4.17 1.72 3.95
C ALA A 25 3.19 2.05 2.81
N HIS A 26 2.48 3.17 2.92
CA HIS A 26 1.59 3.65 1.88
C HIS A 26 2.32 3.93 0.56
N PHE A 27 3.55 4.47 0.60
CA PHE A 27 4.31 4.71 -0.62
C PHE A 27 4.47 3.45 -1.47
N PHE A 28 4.81 2.31 -0.83
CA PHE A 28 4.97 1.03 -1.52
C PHE A 28 3.62 0.42 -1.91
N VAL A 29 2.68 0.30 -0.98
CA VAL A 29 1.42 -0.43 -1.24
C VAL A 29 0.52 0.28 -2.25
N ASP A 30 0.42 1.61 -2.19
CA ASP A 30 -0.40 2.38 -3.13
C ASP A 30 0.08 2.21 -4.58
N ARG A 31 1.38 1.97 -4.76
CA ARG A 31 2.03 1.70 -6.05
C ARG A 31 2.06 0.22 -6.43
N SER A 32 1.41 -0.64 -5.65
CA SER A 32 1.46 -2.11 -5.78
C SER A 32 2.88 -2.67 -5.71
N LEU A 33 3.71 -2.05 -4.87
CA LEU A 33 5.10 -2.43 -4.60
C LEU A 33 5.25 -3.04 -3.19
N GLY A 34 4.17 -3.44 -2.50
CA GLY A 34 4.22 -3.96 -1.13
C GLY A 34 5.23 -5.11 -0.96
N SER A 35 5.07 -6.20 -1.71
CA SER A 35 5.99 -7.34 -1.65
C SER A 35 7.42 -6.99 -2.05
N ALA A 36 7.60 -6.10 -3.04
CA ALA A 36 8.92 -5.64 -3.45
C ALA A 36 9.60 -4.80 -2.36
N GLY A 37 8.82 -3.96 -1.66
CA GLY A 37 9.28 -3.19 -0.51
C GLY A 37 9.70 -4.07 0.65
N ILE A 38 8.91 -5.09 0.99
CA ILE A 38 9.26 -6.07 2.04
C ILE A 38 10.58 -6.74 1.71
N MET A 39 10.73 -7.29 0.51
CA MET A 39 11.97 -7.96 0.08
C MET A 39 13.18 -7.02 0.13
N LEU A 40 13.00 -5.76 -0.29
CA LEU A 40 14.05 -4.74 -0.19
C LEU A 40 14.46 -4.52 1.26
N PHE A 41 13.51 -4.25 2.16
CA PHE A 41 13.82 -3.98 3.56
C PHE A 41 14.39 -5.20 4.28
N GLU A 42 13.86 -6.41 4.06
CA GLU A 42 14.46 -7.63 4.61
C GLU A 42 15.92 -7.83 4.17
N SER A 43 16.23 -7.52 2.90
CA SER A 43 17.60 -7.60 2.40
C SER A 43 18.55 -6.60 3.07
N LEU A 44 18.01 -5.47 3.56
CA LEU A 44 18.74 -4.41 4.25
C LEU A 44 18.78 -4.62 5.77
N HIS A 45 17.99 -5.54 6.32
CA HIS A 45 17.96 -5.85 7.75
C HIS A 45 19.35 -6.14 8.37
N PRO A 46 20.28 -6.87 7.71
CA PRO A 46 21.62 -7.09 8.24
C PRO A 46 22.46 -5.81 8.37
N LEU A 47 22.08 -4.73 7.68
CA LEU A 47 22.80 -3.46 7.63
C LEU A 47 22.32 -2.45 8.66
N HIS A 48 21.33 -2.77 9.51
CA HIS A 48 20.79 -1.83 10.50
C HIS A 48 21.88 -1.32 11.48
N GLY A 49 22.90 -2.15 11.78
CA GLY A 49 24.04 -1.76 12.61
C GLY A 49 25.03 -0.79 11.94
N ILE A 50 24.95 -0.66 10.61
CA ILE A 50 25.72 0.30 9.79
C ILE A 50 24.72 1.24 9.10
N ALA A 51 23.78 1.77 9.88
CA ALA A 51 22.70 2.63 9.40
C ALA A 51 23.20 3.79 8.52
N SER A 52 24.37 4.35 8.82
CA SER A 52 24.98 5.42 8.02
C SER A 52 25.29 5.01 6.58
N GLN A 53 25.59 3.73 6.31
CA GLN A 53 25.86 3.22 4.96
C GLN A 53 24.57 2.78 4.26
N ALA A 54 23.62 2.18 4.99
CA ALA A 54 22.31 1.80 4.45
C ALA A 54 21.52 3.01 3.95
N LEU A 55 21.67 4.16 4.61
CA LEU A 55 20.97 5.39 4.24
C LEU A 55 21.33 5.95 2.86
N TYR A 56 22.56 5.72 2.37
CA TYR A 56 22.96 6.10 1.02
C TYR A 56 22.29 5.24 -0.05
N PHE A 57 21.96 3.99 0.25
CA PHE A 57 21.26 3.10 -0.68
C PHE A 57 19.77 3.46 -0.82
N ILE A 58 19.16 3.93 0.27
CA ILE A 58 17.75 4.33 0.29
C ILE A 58 17.56 5.79 -0.15
N LEU A 59 18.63 6.60 -0.14
CA LEU A 59 18.63 8.03 -0.50
C LEU A 59 17.83 8.36 -1.77
N PRO A 60 17.95 7.63 -2.91
CA PRO A 60 17.23 7.96 -4.13
C PRO A 60 15.70 7.87 -3.99
N PHE A 61 15.23 7.00 -3.10
CA PHE A 61 13.81 6.84 -2.80
C PHE A 61 13.37 7.81 -1.71
N ALA A 62 14.23 8.04 -0.72
CA ALA A 62 13.93 8.92 0.40
C ALA A 62 13.74 10.37 -0.06
N GLU A 63 14.57 10.90 -0.96
CA GLU A 63 14.41 12.26 -1.51
C GLU A 63 13.13 12.42 -2.37
N MET A 64 12.60 11.33 -2.94
CA MET A 64 11.33 11.34 -3.67
C MET A 64 10.12 11.42 -2.72
N ILE A 65 10.28 11.01 -1.47
CA ILE A 65 9.21 10.86 -0.48
C ILE A 65 9.27 11.95 0.61
N PHE A 66 10.45 12.49 0.88
CA PHE A 66 10.76 13.29 2.08
C PHE A 66 11.47 14.60 1.77
N ASP A 67 11.12 15.64 2.53
CA ASP A 67 12.00 16.80 2.70
C ASP A 67 13.20 16.44 3.60
N SER A 68 14.17 17.36 3.71
CA SER A 68 15.39 17.12 4.49
C SER A 68 15.18 16.83 5.98
N ASN A 69 14.09 17.32 6.61
CA ASN A 69 13.82 17.05 8.02
C ASN A 69 13.20 15.66 8.18
N GLN A 70 12.26 15.32 7.29
CA GLN A 70 11.67 14.00 7.20
C GLN A 70 12.72 12.92 6.86
N TYR A 71 13.74 13.26 6.07
CA TYR A 71 14.87 12.37 5.82
C TYR A 71 15.65 12.01 7.09
N GLN A 72 15.95 13.00 7.95
CA GLN A 72 16.63 12.73 9.22
C GLN A 72 15.77 11.86 10.15
N ARG A 73 14.45 12.07 10.17
CA ARG A 73 13.52 11.21 10.93
C ARG A 73 13.51 9.79 10.37
N PHE A 74 13.43 9.63 9.05
CA PHE A 74 13.50 8.32 8.40
C PHE A 74 14.83 7.61 8.72
N ALA A 75 15.95 8.32 8.70
CA ALA A 75 17.26 7.81 9.07
C ALA A 75 17.29 7.23 10.49
N LEU A 76 16.78 8.00 11.45
CA LEU A 76 16.71 7.58 12.86
C LEU A 76 15.75 6.41 13.08
N MET A 77 14.63 6.38 12.33
CA MET A 77 13.68 5.27 12.35
C MET A 77 14.33 3.97 11.85
N ILE A 78 15.01 3.99 10.70
CA ILE A 78 15.63 2.79 10.10
C ILE A 78 16.78 2.24 10.96
N GLN A 79 17.46 3.09 11.73
CA GLN A 79 18.53 2.67 12.63
C GLN A 79 18.02 1.78 13.78
N SER A 80 16.78 1.99 14.22
CA SER A 80 16.12 1.18 15.24
C SER A 80 15.62 -0.13 14.66
N ASP A 81 16.14 -1.26 15.15
CA ASP A 81 15.68 -2.61 14.76
C ASP A 81 14.18 -2.81 15.01
N ASP A 82 13.64 -2.22 16.10
CA ASP A 82 12.20 -2.28 16.40
C ASP A 82 11.36 -1.56 15.34
N TYR A 83 11.67 -0.29 15.07
CA TYR A 83 10.93 0.49 14.07
C TYR A 83 11.10 -0.07 12.65
N PHE A 84 12.27 -0.62 12.35
CA PHE A 84 12.53 -1.28 11.08
C PHE A 84 11.64 -2.51 10.87
N LYS A 85 11.55 -3.40 11.87
CA LYS A 85 10.65 -4.56 11.84
C LYS A 85 9.19 -4.15 11.75
N ARG A 86 8.80 -3.10 12.48
CA ARG A 86 7.44 -2.54 12.42
C ARG A 86 7.10 -1.98 11.05
N LEU A 87 8.06 -1.35 10.36
CA LEU A 87 7.89 -0.91 8.98
C LEU A 87 7.60 -2.09 8.05
N ILE A 88 8.42 -3.15 8.10
CA ILE A 88 8.23 -4.34 7.26
C ILE A 88 6.86 -4.95 7.51
N LYS A 89 6.51 -5.15 8.79
CA LYS A 89 5.21 -5.70 9.19
C LYS A 89 4.06 -4.84 8.68
N ARG A 90 4.18 -3.51 8.79
CA ARG A 90 3.12 -2.60 8.35
C ARG A 90 2.91 -2.61 6.84
N ILE A 91 3.99 -2.75 6.06
CA ILE A 91 3.88 -2.92 4.60
C ILE A 91 3.10 -4.22 4.27
N ASP A 92 3.40 -5.31 4.96
CA ASP A 92 2.73 -6.61 4.75
C ASP A 92 1.24 -6.55 5.07
N GLU A 93 0.88 -6.03 6.25
CA GLU A 93 -0.51 -5.84 6.69
C GLU A 93 -1.29 -4.98 5.67
N LEU A 94 -0.71 -3.84 5.26
CA LEU A 94 -1.38 -2.92 4.35
C LEU A 94 -1.53 -3.50 2.93
N ASP A 95 -0.55 -4.27 2.45
CA ASP A 95 -0.64 -4.95 1.15
C ASP A 95 -1.71 -6.05 1.17
N GLU A 96 -1.81 -6.81 2.26
CA GLU A 96 -2.85 -7.81 2.45
C GLU A 96 -4.25 -7.16 2.46
N GLU A 97 -4.45 -6.12 3.27
CA GLU A 97 -5.69 -5.33 3.34
C GLU A 97 -6.11 -4.84 1.94
N THR A 98 -5.18 -4.22 1.21
CA THR A 98 -5.43 -3.67 -0.12
C THR A 98 -5.78 -4.77 -1.13
N ASN A 99 -5.10 -5.90 -1.07
CA ASN A 99 -5.35 -7.05 -1.95
C ASN A 99 -6.70 -7.72 -1.63
N GLU A 100 -7.07 -7.82 -0.36
CA GLU A 100 -8.38 -8.29 0.08
C GLU A 100 -9.52 -7.43 -0.46
N GLU A 101 -9.39 -6.11 -0.32
CA GLU A 101 -10.37 -5.19 -0.88
C GLU A 101 -10.55 -5.36 -2.39
N ARG A 102 -9.43 -5.47 -3.12
CA ARG A 102 -9.44 -5.70 -4.57
C ARG A 102 -10.15 -7.01 -4.92
N ARG A 103 -9.85 -8.09 -4.19
CA ARG A 103 -10.50 -9.40 -4.35
C ARG A 103 -12.01 -9.31 -4.09
N ASN A 104 -12.42 -8.63 -3.02
CA ASN A 104 -13.82 -8.45 -2.64
C ASN A 104 -14.60 -7.61 -3.66
N LYS A 105 -14.02 -6.48 -4.10
CA LYS A 105 -14.57 -5.62 -5.17
C LYS A 105 -14.75 -6.41 -6.48
N ALA A 106 -13.77 -7.25 -6.85
CA ALA A 106 -13.85 -8.11 -8.04
C ALA A 106 -14.93 -9.19 -7.91
N ARG A 107 -15.05 -9.85 -6.74
CA ARG A 107 -16.10 -10.84 -6.44
C ARG A 107 -17.49 -10.23 -6.56
N LEU A 108 -17.73 -9.08 -5.93
CA LEU A 108 -19.01 -8.36 -6.01
C LEU A 108 -19.35 -7.96 -7.44
N LYS A 109 -18.39 -7.45 -8.22
CA LYS A 109 -18.58 -7.10 -9.63
C LYS A 109 -18.94 -8.32 -10.48
N ARG A 110 -18.30 -9.47 -10.24
CA ARG A 110 -18.62 -10.74 -10.92
C ARG A 110 -20.03 -11.22 -10.58
N GLN A 111 -20.43 -11.15 -9.31
CA GLN A 111 -21.76 -11.55 -8.86
C GLN A 111 -22.85 -10.66 -9.45
N ARG A 112 -22.65 -9.33 -9.45
CA ARG A 112 -23.54 -8.36 -10.10
C ARG A 112 -23.74 -8.67 -11.59
N ARG A 113 -22.65 -8.92 -12.33
CA ARG A 113 -22.70 -9.29 -13.75
C ARG A 113 -23.49 -10.59 -13.99
N LYS A 114 -23.27 -11.62 -13.16
CA LYS A 114 -24.03 -12.88 -13.25
C LYS A 114 -25.53 -12.67 -13.00
N ASN A 115 -25.88 -11.90 -11.97
CA ASN A 115 -27.28 -11.63 -11.61
C ASN A 115 -27.98 -10.82 -12.71
N GLN A 116 -27.32 -9.81 -13.28
CA GLN A 116 -27.85 -9.02 -14.40
C GLN A 116 -28.11 -9.89 -15.64
N ARG A 117 -27.16 -10.77 -16.02
CA ARG A 117 -27.35 -11.71 -17.14
C ARG A 117 -28.53 -12.64 -16.89
N LYS A 118 -28.65 -13.23 -15.69
CA LYS A 118 -29.79 -14.09 -15.33
C LYS A 118 -31.13 -13.35 -15.43
N ALA A 119 -31.20 -12.13 -14.89
CA ALA A 119 -32.41 -11.29 -14.97
C ALA A 119 -32.79 -10.96 -16.42
N PHE A 120 -31.79 -10.65 -17.26
CA PHE A 120 -31.98 -10.38 -18.68
C PHE A 120 -32.54 -11.60 -19.43
N PHE A 121 -31.93 -12.79 -19.28
CA PHE A 121 -32.43 -14.02 -19.90
C PHE A 121 -33.84 -14.37 -19.43
N LYS A 122 -34.15 -14.21 -18.13
CA LYS A 122 -35.50 -14.41 -17.59
C LYS A 122 -36.52 -13.48 -18.26
N LYS A 123 -36.15 -12.20 -18.47
CA LYS A 123 -37.02 -11.22 -19.13
C LYS A 123 -37.28 -11.58 -20.60
N ILE A 124 -36.25 -12.06 -21.31
CA ILE A 124 -36.41 -12.51 -22.70
C ILE A 124 -37.33 -13.73 -22.78
N PHE A 125 -37.06 -14.78 -21.99
CA PHE A 125 -37.83 -16.02 -22.03
C PHE A 125 -39.32 -15.81 -21.69
N ASN A 126 -39.61 -14.99 -20.68
CA ASN A 126 -41.00 -14.66 -20.33
C ASN A 126 -41.70 -13.82 -21.40
N LYS A 127 -40.96 -13.06 -22.21
CA LYS A 127 -41.55 -12.30 -23.33
C LYS A 127 -41.92 -13.22 -24.49
N THR A 128 -41.08 -14.21 -24.80
CA THR A 128 -41.35 -15.17 -25.89
C THR A 128 -42.58 -16.03 -25.62
N ASN A 129 -42.75 -16.54 -24.38
CA ASN A 129 -43.92 -17.34 -24.03
C ASN A 129 -45.24 -16.54 -24.11
N LYS A 130 -45.20 -15.25 -23.73
CA LYS A 130 -46.39 -14.39 -23.73
C LYS A 130 -46.83 -13.99 -25.15
N SER A 131 -45.90 -13.94 -26.11
CA SER A 131 -46.22 -13.70 -27.53
C SER A 131 -46.80 -14.93 -28.23
N THR A 132 -46.39 -16.15 -27.86
CA THR A 132 -46.94 -17.38 -28.45
C THR A 132 -48.41 -17.63 -28.06
N GLU A 133 -48.81 -17.28 -26.83
CA GLU A 133 -50.21 -17.40 -26.37
C GLU A 133 -51.18 -16.40 -27.05
N SER A 134 -50.67 -15.32 -27.66
CA SER A 134 -51.51 -14.27 -28.29
C SER A 134 -51.65 -14.42 -29.81
N THR A 135 -50.99 -15.41 -30.42
CA THR A 135 -51.09 -15.74 -31.86
C THR A 135 -51.88 -17.02 -32.15
N GLU A 136 -52.33 -17.76 -31.13
CA GLU A 136 -53.16 -18.97 -31.29
C GLU A 136 -54.68 -18.72 -31.14
N VAL A 137 -55.15 -17.49 -31.31
CA VAL A 137 -56.59 -17.13 -31.32
C VAL A 137 -57.03 -16.63 -32.68
#